data_AF-A0A8T7HC34-F1
#
_entry.id   AF-A0A8T7HC34-F1
#
_cell.length_a   1.000
_cell.length_b   1.000
_cell.length_c   1.000
_cell.angle_alpha   90.00
_cell.angle_beta   90.00
_cell.angle_gamma   90.00
#
_symmetry.space_group_name_H-M   'P 1'
#
loop_
_entity.id
_entity.type
_entity.pdbx_description
1 polymer ?
#
loop_
_entity_poly.entity_id
_entity_poly.type
_entity_poly.pdbx_seq_one_letter_code
_entity_poly.pdbx_strand_id
1 'polypeptide(L)'
;MFTNKKGNVMIIAIVLALVVLGFMLMTFAQRECNSNKDCAENAYCGSDYECHEYPDAILHTNNNFIPAALILGISFVVAGYLFRTNKTPFKKY
;
A
#
# COMPACT_ATOMS: atom_id res chain seq x y z
N MET A 1 43.18 -27.51 -18.55
CA MET A 1 41.92 -27.70 -17.82
C MET A 1 41.27 -26.32 -17.60
N PHE A 2 40.78 -25.71 -18.67
CA PHE A 2 40.11 -24.40 -18.62
C PHE A 2 38.63 -24.66 -18.42
N THR A 3 38.15 -24.41 -17.20
CA THR A 3 36.77 -24.65 -16.80
C THR A 3 35.82 -23.78 -17.63
N ASN A 4 34.81 -24.43 -18.18
CA ASN A 4 33.76 -23.92 -19.04
C ASN A 4 32.76 -23.03 -18.26
N LYS A 5 33.28 -22.01 -17.55
CA LYS A 5 32.48 -21.13 -16.67
C LYS A 5 31.42 -20.33 -17.43
N LYS A 6 31.66 -20.00 -18.71
CA LYS A 6 30.72 -19.25 -19.55
C LYS A 6 29.48 -20.07 -19.92
N GLY A 7 29.65 -21.37 -20.23
CA GLY A 7 28.53 -22.27 -20.55
C GLY A 7 27.62 -22.51 -19.35
N ASN A 8 28.20 -22.72 -18.16
CA ASN A 8 27.42 -22.94 -16.94
C ASN A 8 26.61 -21.71 -16.53
N VAL A 9 27.17 -20.51 -16.66
CA VAL A 9 26.45 -19.26 -16.36
C VAL A 9 25.28 -19.04 -17.33
N MET A 10 25.46 -19.36 -18.61
CA MET A 10 24.39 -19.23 -19.61
C MET A 10 23.23 -20.19 -19.32
N ILE A 11 23.52 -21.45 -18.96
CA ILE A 11 22.49 -22.44 -18.62
C ILE A 11 21.72 -21.99 -17.37
N ILE A 12 22.42 -21.53 -16.32
CA ILE A 12 21.79 -21.02 -15.10
C ILE A 12 20.88 -19.82 -15.39
N ALA A 13 21.33 -18.89 -16.25
CA ALA A 13 20.53 -17.73 -16.64
C ALA A 13 19.25 -18.12 -17.41
N ILE A 14 19.34 -19.10 -18.32
CA ILE A 14 18.18 -19.61 -19.07
C ILE A 14 17.18 -20.28 -18.13
N VAL A 15 17.65 -21.12 -17.21
CA VAL A 15 16.78 -21.78 -16.23
C VAL A 15 16.08 -20.76 -15.34
N LEU A 16 16.80 -19.75 -14.84
CA LEU A 16 16.19 -18.65 -14.06
C LEU A 16 15.15 -17.87 -14.86
N ALA A 17 15.43 -17.56 -16.13
CA ALA A 17 14.48 -16.86 -17.00
C ALA A 17 13.19 -17.68 -17.19
N LEU A 18 13.29 -19.00 -17.38
CA LEU A 18 12.13 -19.88 -17.49
C LEU A 18 11.31 -19.97 -16.20
N VAL A 19 11.98 -20.00 -15.03
CA VAL A 19 11.30 -19.98 -13.73
C VAL A 19 10.53 -18.67 -13.52
N VAL A 20 11.16 -17.53 -13.81
CA VAL A 20 10.51 -16.22 -13.72
C VAL A 20 9.32 -16.12 -14.68
N LEU A 21 9.49 -16.60 -15.91
CA LEU A 21 8.42 -16.60 -16.91
C LEU A 21 7.26 -17.51 -16.49
N GLY A 22 7.55 -18.71 -15.96
CA GLY A 22 6.53 -19.61 -15.41
C GLY A 22 5.76 -18.99 -14.23
N PHE A 23 6.47 -18.33 -13.32
CA PHE A 23 5.85 -17.61 -12.20
C PHE A 23 4.94 -16.47 -12.67
N MET A 24 5.43 -15.63 -13.60
CA MET A 24 4.63 -14.54 -14.19
C MET A 24 3.35 -15.08 -14.82
N LEU A 25 3.45 -16.13 -15.65
CA LEU A 25 2.28 -16.73 -16.29
C LEU A 25 1.27 -17.27 -15.28
N MET A 26 1.72 -17.90 -14.17
CA MET A 26 0.81 -18.32 -13.10
C MET A 26 0.10 -17.11 -12.46
N THR A 27 0.82 -16.03 -12.16
CA THR A 27 0.20 -14.83 -11.58
C THR A 27 -0.82 -14.15 -12.50
N PHE A 28 -0.65 -14.26 -13.82
CA PHE A 28 -1.65 -13.78 -14.78
C PHE A 28 -2.84 -14.73 -14.91
N ALA A 29 -2.61 -16.04 -14.84
CA ALA A 29 -3.66 -17.05 -14.94
C ALA A 29 -4.59 -17.09 -13.71
N GLN A 30 -4.10 -16.66 -12.55
CA GLN A 30 -4.89 -16.58 -11.32
C GLN A 30 -5.68 -15.28 -11.16
N ARG A 31 -5.62 -14.35 -12.13
CA ARG A 31 -6.44 -13.13 -12.09
C ARG A 31 -7.88 -13.47 -12.44
N GLU A 32 -8.80 -13.15 -11.54
CA GLU A 32 -10.24 -13.31 -11.77
C GLU A 32 -10.83 -12.08 -12.48
N CYS A 33 -10.27 -10.89 -12.22
CA CYS A 33 -10.74 -9.63 -12.79
C CYS A 33 -9.60 -8.67 -13.16
N ASN A 34 -9.86 -7.76 -14.11
CA ASN A 34 -8.98 -6.63 -14.43
C ASN A 34 -9.72 -5.29 -14.31
N SER A 35 -11.03 -5.31 -14.39
CA SER A 35 -11.91 -4.18 -14.19
C SER A 35 -13.15 -4.59 -13.41
N ASN A 36 -13.81 -3.64 -12.74
CA ASN A 36 -15.06 -3.90 -12.02
C ASN A 36 -16.17 -4.46 -12.93
N LYS A 37 -16.06 -4.26 -14.25
CA LYS A 37 -17.00 -4.81 -15.24
C LYS A 37 -16.87 -6.33 -15.42
N ASP A 38 -15.76 -6.91 -15.01
CA ASP A 38 -15.51 -8.36 -15.08
C ASP A 38 -16.15 -9.11 -13.90
N CYS A 39 -16.57 -8.38 -12.85
CA CYS A 39 -17.23 -8.92 -11.67
C CYS A 39 -18.76 -8.82 -11.76
N ALA A 40 -19.46 -9.56 -10.89
CA ALA A 40 -20.93 -9.46 -10.74
C ALA A 40 -21.36 -8.04 -10.31
N GLU A 41 -22.63 -7.68 -10.53
CA GLU A 41 -23.15 -6.32 -10.24
C GLU A 41 -23.00 -5.91 -8.77
N ASN A 42 -22.96 -6.87 -7.85
CA ASN A 42 -22.75 -6.68 -6.41
C ASN A 42 -21.28 -6.82 -5.96
N ALA A 43 -20.32 -6.82 -6.88
CA ALA A 43 -18.90 -6.96 -6.57
C ALA A 43 -18.02 -5.91 -7.29
N TYR A 44 -16.82 -5.70 -6.77
CA TYR A 44 -15.77 -4.85 -7.36
C TYR A 44 -14.46 -5.62 -7.52
N CYS A 45 -13.62 -5.20 -8.46
CA CYS A 45 -12.31 -5.80 -8.65
C CYS A 45 -11.31 -5.21 -7.65
N GLY A 46 -10.74 -6.05 -6.78
CA GLY A 46 -9.73 -5.64 -5.82
C GLY A 46 -8.35 -5.46 -6.46
N SER A 47 -7.42 -4.88 -5.69
CA SER A 47 -6.01 -4.71 -6.14
C SER A 47 -5.22 -6.02 -6.18
N ASP A 48 -5.79 -7.07 -5.60
CA ASP A 48 -5.41 -8.47 -5.64
C ASP A 48 -5.90 -9.20 -6.91
N TYR A 49 -6.66 -8.53 -7.80
CA TYR A 49 -7.26 -9.11 -9.00
C TYR A 49 -8.33 -10.18 -8.72
N GLU A 50 -8.91 -10.14 -7.53
CA GLU A 50 -10.06 -10.96 -7.10
C GLU A 50 -11.32 -10.10 -7.03
N CYS A 51 -12.50 -10.71 -7.25
CA CYS A 51 -13.78 -10.01 -7.12
C CYS A 51 -14.27 -10.02 -5.67
N HIS A 52 -14.42 -8.84 -5.07
CA HIS A 52 -14.91 -8.66 -3.70
C HIS A 52 -16.34 -8.15 -3.70
N GLU A 53 -17.21 -8.72 -2.85
CA GLU A 53 -18.59 -8.21 -2.70
C GLU A 53 -18.59 -6.82 -2.06
N TYR A 54 -19.50 -5.95 -2.51
CA TYR A 54 -19.74 -4.70 -1.81
C TYR A 54 -20.29 -4.99 -0.40
N PRO A 55 -19.78 -4.33 0.64
CA PRO A 55 -20.31 -4.53 1.98
C PRO A 55 -21.77 -4.05 2.06
N ASP A 56 -22.69 -4.97 2.40
CA ASP A 56 -24.13 -4.69 2.53
C ASP A 56 -24.46 -3.64 3.59
N ALA A 57 -23.59 -3.51 4.58
CA ALA A 57 -23.63 -2.45 5.57
C ALA A 57 -22.54 -1.44 5.25
N ILE A 58 -22.94 -0.20 4.99
CA ILE A 58 -22.09 0.94 5.33
C ILE A 58 -21.88 0.81 6.84
N LEU A 59 -20.81 0.13 7.24
CA LEU A 59 -20.27 0.23 8.58
C LEU A 59 -20.03 1.72 8.75
N HIS A 60 -20.99 2.40 9.37
CA HIS A 60 -20.76 3.65 10.05
C HIS A 60 -19.76 3.31 11.15
N THR A 61 -18.49 3.12 10.77
CA THR A 61 -17.38 3.17 11.69
C THR A 61 -17.57 4.51 12.35
N ASN A 62 -17.97 4.45 13.62
CA ASN A 62 -18.28 5.59 14.44
C ASN A 62 -16.93 6.26 14.70
N ASN A 63 -16.42 6.96 13.68
CA ASN A 63 -15.15 7.65 13.69
C ASN A 63 -15.35 8.83 14.64
N ASN A 64 -15.19 8.56 15.92
CA ASN A 64 -15.22 9.57 16.96
C ASN A 64 -13.99 10.46 16.72
N PHE A 65 -14.22 11.61 16.07
CA PHE A 65 -13.19 12.63 15.86
C PHE A 65 -12.97 13.51 17.09
N ILE A 66 -13.75 13.29 18.16
CA ILE A 66 -13.60 13.94 19.47
C ILE A 66 -12.14 13.89 19.99
N PRO A 67 -11.46 12.72 20.06
CA PRO A 67 -10.06 12.66 20.49
C PRO A 67 -9.13 13.49 19.59
N ALA A 68 -9.32 13.46 18.27
CA ALA A 68 -8.49 14.25 17.34
C ALA A 68 -8.71 15.76 17.54
N ALA A 69 -9.96 16.20 17.67
CA ALA A 69 -10.31 17.59 17.94
C ALA A 69 -9.76 18.09 19.28
N LEU A 70 -9.75 17.23 20.30
CA LEU A 70 -9.23 17.57 21.63
C LEU A 70 -7.71 17.79 21.61
N ILE A 71 -6.96 16.95 20.90
CA ILE A 71 -5.50 17.11 20.73
C ILE A 71 -5.19 18.42 20.00
N LEU A 72 -5.91 18.72 18.90
CA LEU A 72 -5.74 19.97 18.17
C LEU A 72 -6.13 21.19 19.00
N GLY A 73 -7.20 21.11 19.78
CA GLY A 73 -7.60 22.20 20.69
C GLY A 73 -6.52 22.52 21.72
N ILE A 74 -5.95 21.49 22.36
CA ILE A 74 -4.88 21.67 23.35
C ILE A 74 -3.63 22.27 22.71
N SER A 75 -3.25 21.83 21.50
CA SER A 75 -2.06 22.34 20.83
C SER A 75 -2.16 23.84 20.52
N PHE A 76 -3.33 24.34 20.10
CA PHE A 76 -3.56 25.77 19.89
C PHE A 76 -3.48 26.58 21.18
N VAL A 77 -4.02 26.07 22.29
CA VAL A 77 -3.95 26.75 23.60
C VAL A 77 -2.50 26.84 24.08
N VAL A 78 -1.73 25.75 23.97
CA VAL A 78 -0.32 25.71 24.35
C VAL A 78 0.52 26.63 23.47
N ALA A 79 0.29 26.62 22.15
CA ALA A 79 0.95 27.52 21.21
C ALA A 79 0.67 28.99 21.55
N GLY A 80 -0.60 29.35 21.80
CA GLY A 80 -0.99 30.71 22.19
C GLY A 80 -0.34 31.16 23.50
N TYR A 81 -0.23 30.25 24.48
CA TYR A 81 0.46 30.54 25.75
C TYR A 81 1.97 30.76 25.57
N LEU A 82 2.63 29.94 24.74
CA LEU A 82 4.04 30.10 24.38
C LEU A 82 4.31 31.44 23.68
N PHE A 83 3.48 31.81 22.69
CA PHE A 83 3.57 33.09 22.01
C PHE A 83 3.36 34.27 22.96
N ARG A 84 2.37 34.20 23.84
CA ARG A 84 2.11 35.25 24.84
C ARG A 84 3.26 35.46 25.81
N THR A 85 4.01 34.39 26.12
CA THR A 85 5.11 34.44 27.10
C THR A 85 6.44 34.89 26.47
N ASN A 86 6.51 35.15 25.14
CA ASN A 86 7.73 35.52 24.39
C ASN A 86 8.92 34.55 24.60
N LYS A 87 8.67 33.35 25.13
CA LYS A 87 9.67 32.28 25.32
C LYS A 87 9.66 31.36 24.10
N THR A 88 9.78 31.94 22.91
CA THR A 88 9.98 31.13 21.71
C THR A 88 11.44 30.64 21.71
N PRO A 89 11.71 29.31 21.73
CA PRO A 89 13.08 28.79 21.62
C PRO A 89 13.69 29.02 20.23
N PHE A 90 12.92 29.55 19.28
CA PHE A 90 13.31 29.76 17.89
C PHE A 90 13.92 31.15 17.60
N LYS A 91 14.37 31.90 18.62
CA LYS A 91 15.29 33.01 18.35
C LYS A 91 16.72 32.48 18.25
N LYS A 92 17.11 32.03 17.06
CA LYS A 92 18.51 32.04 16.65
C LYS A 92 18.58 32.62 15.24
N TYR A 93 19.19 33.81 15.18
CA TYR A 93 19.80 34.54 14.06
C TYR A 93 19.41 34.11 12.64
#